data_AF-S9VD77-F1
#
_entry.id   AF-S9VD77-F1
#
_cell.length_a   1.000
_cell.length_b   1.000
_cell.length_c   1.000
_cell.angle_alpha   90.00
_cell.angle_beta   90.00
_cell.angle_gamma   90.00
#
_symmetry.space_group_name_H-M   'P 1'
#
loop_
_entity.id
_entity.type
_entity.pdbx_description
1 polymer ?
#
loop_
_entity_poly.entity_id
_entity_poly.type
_entity_poly.pdbx_seq_one_letter_code
_entity_poly.pdbx_strand_id
1 'polypeptide(L)'
;MRRVALRSSLAVSAAAVLPMVSQSRTIYTTWGSIVKEPWTKDESWLKRITSQSQFKSFEFWHVPEVDVPEGLHLNSVETYLLSCIEDDTNRLLNVSWGYDFDPFWHDRVASLKMLYSIIYNDRYPIYRFIFGNCSHKEAEKLYIEKKLNYLKSVLFWAARTERRFTTIVKARYTVQRTVWNALERERYLCACVEAVDSFAEKVPEEFREKAVGELELHLVNMRHWVYDCPNGKRTFTRRLA
;
A
#
# COMPACT_ATOMS: atom_id res chain seq x y z
N MET A 1 38.85 30.73 -8.33
CA MET A 1 38.50 32.08 -7.85
C MET A 1 37.04 32.12 -7.47
N ARG A 2 36.74 32.43 -6.20
CA ARG A 2 35.40 32.66 -5.64
C ARG A 2 34.80 33.94 -6.22
N ARG A 3 33.50 33.96 -6.50
CA ARG A 3 32.66 35.15 -6.28
C ARG A 3 31.28 34.76 -5.74
N VAL A 4 31.00 35.34 -4.58
CA VAL A 4 29.75 35.37 -3.82
C VAL A 4 29.22 36.80 -3.94
N ALA A 5 27.92 36.97 -4.17
CA ALA A 5 27.09 38.11 -3.74
C ALA A 5 25.61 37.73 -3.97
N LEU A 6 24.84 37.37 -2.93
CA LEU A 6 23.95 38.25 -2.12
C LEU A 6 22.88 38.95 -2.96
N ARG A 7 21.65 38.40 -3.00
CA ARG A 7 20.47 38.77 -2.18
C ARG A 7 19.94 40.19 -2.41
N SER A 8 18.76 40.28 -3.02
CA SER A 8 17.75 41.29 -2.67
C SER A 8 16.36 40.74 -2.97
N SER A 9 15.62 40.51 -1.89
CA SER A 9 14.21 40.16 -1.78
C SER A 9 13.29 41.33 -2.14
N LEU A 10 12.12 41.04 -2.71
CA LEU A 10 10.85 41.72 -2.40
C LEU A 10 9.66 40.79 -2.73
N ALA A 11 8.83 40.57 -1.70
CA ALA A 11 7.55 39.87 -1.72
C ALA A 11 6.50 40.68 -2.53
N VAL A 12 5.32 40.19 -2.94
CA VAL A 12 4.22 39.54 -2.22
C VAL A 12 3.25 39.02 -3.29
N SER A 13 2.58 37.88 -3.07
CA SER A 13 1.15 37.69 -3.38
C SER A 13 0.70 36.35 -2.82
N ALA A 14 0.05 36.41 -1.66
CA ALA A 14 -0.67 35.31 -1.05
C ALA A 14 -1.86 34.89 -1.93
N ALA A 15 -1.88 33.63 -2.33
CA ALA A 15 -3.11 32.91 -2.66
C ALA A 15 -3.24 31.79 -1.63
N ALA A 16 -4.33 31.85 -0.87
CA ALA A 16 -4.62 31.00 0.26
C ALA A 16 -5.33 29.70 -0.19
N VAL A 17 -5.11 28.64 0.62
CA VAL A 17 -5.96 27.42 0.78
C VAL A 17 -5.91 26.44 -0.41
N LEU A 18 -5.46 25.19 -0.31
CA LEU A 18 -5.47 24.19 0.76
C LEU A 18 -4.06 23.56 0.89
N PRO A 19 -3.53 23.31 2.09
CA PRO A 19 -2.49 22.32 2.19
C PRO A 19 -3.20 20.97 2.13
N MET A 20 -3.19 20.30 0.97
CA MET A 20 -3.29 18.84 0.98
C MET A 20 -2.03 18.33 1.68
N VAL A 21 -2.04 18.41 3.00
CA VAL A 21 -1.17 17.62 3.85
C VAL A 21 -1.78 16.23 3.87
N SER A 22 -1.51 15.42 2.86
CA SER A 22 -1.12 14.07 3.18
C SER A 22 0.40 14.12 3.27
N GLN A 23 0.91 14.14 4.51
CA GLN A 23 2.32 13.89 4.73
C GLN A 23 2.61 12.55 4.07
N SER A 24 3.33 12.55 2.94
CA SER A 24 4.18 11.43 2.60
C SER A 24 5.27 11.37 3.66
N ARG A 25 4.91 10.91 4.87
CA ARG A 25 5.92 10.52 5.86
C ARG A 25 6.69 9.40 5.19
N THR A 26 7.89 9.74 4.75
CA THR A 26 8.91 8.76 4.42
C THR A 26 9.20 8.07 5.75
N ILE A 27 8.53 6.94 6.01
CA ILE A 27 8.74 6.15 7.22
C ILE A 27 10.10 5.47 7.05
N TYR A 28 11.17 6.20 7.35
CA TYR A 28 12.44 5.59 7.65
C TYR A 28 12.35 5.07 9.08
N THR A 29 12.31 3.75 9.23
CA THR A 29 12.72 3.13 10.50
C THR A 29 14.21 3.42 10.70
N THR A 30 14.53 4.48 11.44
CA THR A 30 15.90 4.68 11.91
C THR A 30 16.14 3.70 13.04
N TRP A 31 16.90 2.64 12.76
CA TRP A 31 17.48 1.77 13.77
C TRP A 31 18.50 2.59 14.56
N GLY A 32 18.10 3.06 15.74
CA GLY A 32 18.95 3.86 16.60
C GLY A 32 18.78 3.45 18.05
N SER A 33 19.87 3.06 18.70
CA SER A 33 19.90 2.96 20.15
C SER A 33 19.97 4.38 20.70
N ILE A 34 18.84 4.97 21.10
CA ILE A 34 18.86 6.26 21.80
C ILE A 34 19.23 5.98 23.24
N VAL A 35 20.41 6.47 23.61
CA VAL A 35 20.98 6.35 24.94
C VAL A 35 20.29 7.37 25.83
N LYS A 36 19.17 6.98 26.46
CA LYS A 36 18.34 7.90 27.25
C LYS A 36 18.98 8.35 28.54
N GLU A 37 19.82 7.51 29.14
CA GLU A 37 20.41 7.78 30.46
C GLU A 37 21.94 7.89 30.36
N PRO A 38 22.58 8.81 31.10
CA PRO A 38 24.01 9.09 30.95
C PRO A 38 24.89 7.86 31.19
N TRP A 39 24.51 6.95 32.10
CA TRP A 39 25.24 5.69 32.36
C TRP A 39 25.15 4.69 31.20
N THR A 40 24.11 4.78 30.35
CA THR A 40 23.97 3.92 29.17
C THR A 40 24.95 4.29 28.04
N LYS A 41 25.74 5.38 28.17
CA LYS A 41 26.73 5.82 27.17
C LYS A 41 28.04 5.02 27.18
N ASP A 42 28.32 4.31 28.27
CA ASP A 42 29.62 3.64 28.48
C ASP A 42 29.58 2.13 28.12
N GLU A 43 28.39 1.56 27.91
CA GLU A 43 28.25 0.13 27.58
C GLU A 43 28.43 -0.18 26.08
N SER A 44 28.88 -1.37 25.69
CA SER A 44 29.02 -1.71 24.27
C SER A 44 27.66 -1.83 23.57
N TRP A 45 27.60 -1.45 22.28
CA TRP A 45 26.36 -1.52 21.48
C TRP A 45 25.74 -2.93 21.49
N LEU A 46 26.58 -3.97 21.40
CA LEU A 46 26.15 -5.37 21.50
C LEU A 46 25.48 -5.68 22.84
N LYS A 47 26.04 -5.22 23.98
CA LYS A 47 25.37 -5.39 25.28
C LYS A 47 24.02 -4.69 25.29
N ARG A 48 23.95 -3.44 24.85
CA ARG A 48 22.72 -2.63 24.85
C ARG A 48 21.56 -3.25 24.07
N ILE A 49 21.82 -3.93 22.95
CA ILE A 49 20.75 -4.60 22.18
C ILE A 49 20.32 -5.93 22.81
N THR A 50 21.16 -6.56 23.65
CA THR A 50 20.90 -7.87 24.28
C THR A 50 20.20 -7.80 25.62
N SER A 51 20.35 -6.71 26.37
CA SER A 51 19.72 -6.50 27.68
C SER A 51 18.47 -5.63 27.56
N GLN A 52 17.47 -6.12 26.80
CA GLN A 52 16.20 -5.41 26.55
C GLN A 52 15.41 -5.05 27.82
N SER A 53 15.70 -5.69 28.96
CA SER A 53 15.11 -5.38 30.27
C SER A 53 15.74 -4.19 30.99
N GLN A 54 16.97 -3.83 30.66
CA GLN A 54 17.75 -2.74 31.29
C GLN A 54 17.95 -1.56 30.35
N PHE A 55 17.95 -1.80 29.03
CA PHE A 55 18.13 -0.79 28.00
C PHE A 55 16.81 -0.63 27.23
N LYS A 56 16.21 0.57 27.28
CA LYS A 56 15.21 0.99 26.28
C LYS A 56 15.91 1.27 24.95
N SER A 57 16.47 0.23 24.34
CA SER A 57 17.24 0.34 23.10
C SER A 57 16.38 0.59 21.87
N PHE A 58 15.05 0.47 21.99
CA PHE A 58 14.10 0.64 20.91
C PHE A 58 12.93 1.49 21.37
N GLU A 59 12.91 2.75 20.97
CA GLU A 59 11.65 3.48 20.90
C GLU A 59 11.22 3.55 19.44
N PHE A 60 10.09 2.95 19.15
CA PHE A 60 9.44 3.11 17.87
C PHE A 60 8.71 4.45 17.87
N TRP A 61 9.43 5.53 17.56
CA TRP A 61 8.90 6.90 17.58
C TRP A 61 7.76 7.16 16.58
N HIS A 62 7.45 6.20 15.70
CA HIS A 62 6.44 6.33 14.64
C HIS A 62 5.57 5.09 14.48
N VAL A 63 5.42 4.25 15.50
CA VAL A 63 4.44 3.15 15.46
C VAL A 63 3.05 3.75 15.57
N PRO A 64 2.18 3.56 14.55
CA PRO A 64 0.77 3.84 14.71
C PRO A 64 0.25 3.07 15.92
N GLU A 65 -0.40 3.76 16.86
CA GLU A 65 -1.05 3.09 17.98
C GLU A 65 -2.19 2.22 17.44
N VAL A 66 -2.19 0.94 17.81
CA VAL A 66 -3.24 -0.01 17.43
C VAL A 66 -3.89 -0.55 18.68
N ASP A 67 -5.23 -0.54 18.66
CA ASP A 67 -6.04 -1.15 19.70
C ASP A 67 -5.86 -2.67 19.66
N VAL A 68 -5.19 -3.19 20.68
CA VAL A 68 -5.02 -4.63 20.86
C VAL A 68 -6.33 -5.20 21.41
N PRO A 69 -6.88 -6.28 20.82
CA PRO A 69 -8.10 -6.91 21.34
C PRO A 69 -7.94 -7.33 22.80
N GLU A 70 -9.03 -7.26 23.56
CA GLU A 70 -9.06 -7.70 24.95
C GLU A 70 -8.53 -9.14 25.09
N GLY A 71 -7.54 -9.33 25.98
CA GLY A 71 -6.94 -10.64 26.27
C GLY A 71 -5.69 -11.00 25.46
N LEU A 72 -5.24 -10.18 24.51
CA LEU A 72 -3.96 -10.37 23.82
C LEU A 72 -2.86 -9.50 24.43
N HIS A 73 -1.70 -10.07 24.69
CA HIS A 73 -0.54 -9.35 25.23
C HIS A 73 0.59 -9.32 24.20
N LEU A 74 0.61 -8.27 23.39
CA LEU A 74 1.63 -8.05 22.36
C LEU A 74 2.87 -7.38 22.95
N ASN A 75 4.04 -7.92 22.63
CA ASN A 75 5.32 -7.27 22.89
C ASN A 75 5.53 -6.10 21.90
N SER A 76 6.46 -5.19 22.19
CA SER A 76 6.73 -4.02 21.35
C SER A 76 6.97 -4.33 19.86
N VAL A 77 7.64 -5.45 19.57
CA VAL A 77 7.89 -5.91 18.19
C VAL A 77 6.62 -6.45 17.52
N GLU A 78 5.75 -7.13 18.28
CA GLU A 78 4.47 -7.63 17.77
C GLU A 78 3.50 -6.46 17.52
N THR A 79 3.47 -5.46 18.41
CA THR A 79 2.72 -4.21 18.22
C THR A 79 3.24 -3.42 17.01
N TYR A 80 4.57 -3.36 16.82
CA TYR A 80 5.17 -2.77 15.63
C TYR A 80 4.72 -3.48 14.35
N LEU A 81 4.75 -4.82 14.35
CA LEU A 81 4.32 -5.60 13.19
C LEU A 81 2.82 -5.37 12.90
N LEU A 82 1.98 -5.43 13.93
CA LEU A 82 0.53 -5.24 13.78
C LEU A 82 0.20 -3.84 13.25
N SER A 83 0.79 -2.80 13.84
CA SER A 83 0.59 -1.42 13.40
C SER A 83 1.01 -1.18 11.95
N CYS A 84 2.13 -1.75 11.51
CA CYS A 84 2.52 -1.67 10.11
C CYS A 84 1.54 -2.40 9.20
N ILE A 85 1.04 -3.58 9.59
CA ILE A 85 0.06 -4.33 8.81
C ILE A 85 -1.22 -3.52 8.65
N GLU A 86 -1.73 -2.92 9.73
CA GLU A 86 -2.97 -2.15 9.70
C GLU A 86 -2.82 -0.83 8.93
N ASP A 87 -1.73 -0.09 9.15
CA ASP A 87 -1.43 1.12 8.38
C ASP A 87 -1.29 0.82 6.88
N ASP A 88 -0.50 -0.20 6.52
CA ASP A 88 -0.32 -0.56 5.10
C ASP A 88 -1.63 -1.08 4.48
N THR A 89 -2.48 -1.77 5.24
CA THR A 89 -3.82 -2.20 4.79
C THR A 89 -4.69 -0.97 4.49
N ASN A 90 -4.79 -0.04 5.44
CA ASN A 90 -5.58 1.17 5.31
C ASN A 90 -5.09 2.03 4.14
N ARG A 91 -3.77 2.17 3.99
CA ARG A 91 -3.17 2.91 2.88
C ARG A 91 -3.48 2.25 1.54
N LEU A 92 -3.32 0.93 1.43
CA LEU A 92 -3.68 0.21 0.21
C LEU A 92 -5.16 0.34 -0.14
N LEU A 93 -6.06 0.31 0.84
CA LEU A 93 -7.49 0.50 0.60
C LEU A 93 -7.85 1.93 0.15
N ASN A 94 -7.05 2.92 0.51
CA ASN A 94 -7.28 4.33 0.15
C ASN A 94 -6.58 4.77 -1.15
N VAL A 95 -5.49 4.10 -1.54
CA VAL A 95 -4.79 4.38 -2.81
C VAL A 95 -5.60 3.85 -4.00
N SER A 96 -5.54 4.52 -5.15
CA SER A 96 -6.13 3.98 -6.39
C SER A 96 -5.35 2.75 -6.84
N TRP A 97 -6.05 1.63 -6.99
CA TRP A 97 -5.49 0.38 -7.51
C TRP A 97 -5.25 0.42 -9.02
N GLY A 98 -5.89 1.36 -9.73
CA GLY A 98 -5.61 1.62 -11.14
C GLY A 98 -4.34 2.46 -11.33
N TYR A 99 -4.43 3.75 -11.02
CA TYR A 99 -3.45 4.74 -11.47
C TYR A 99 -2.21 4.86 -10.57
N ASP A 100 -2.40 4.75 -9.24
CA ASP A 100 -1.35 5.02 -8.24
C ASP A 100 -0.76 3.73 -7.62
N PHE A 101 -1.08 2.57 -8.18
CA PHE A 101 -0.57 1.30 -7.67
C PHE A 101 0.89 1.10 -8.06
N ASP A 102 1.78 1.03 -7.06
CA ASP A 102 3.22 0.92 -7.26
C ASP A 102 3.75 -0.46 -6.82
N PRO A 103 4.68 -1.07 -7.58
CA PRO A 103 5.37 -2.31 -7.21
C PRO A 103 5.97 -2.35 -5.80
N PHE A 104 6.31 -1.22 -5.16
CA PHE A 104 6.89 -1.18 -3.81
C PHE A 104 6.03 -1.93 -2.78
N TRP A 105 4.71 -2.00 -2.98
CA TRP A 105 3.80 -2.69 -2.08
C TRP A 105 4.12 -4.19 -1.95
N HIS A 106 4.64 -4.82 -3.01
CA HIS A 106 5.07 -6.21 -2.95
C HIS A 106 6.27 -6.40 -2.02
N ASP A 107 7.28 -5.53 -2.12
CA ASP A 107 8.47 -5.56 -1.27
C ASP A 107 8.11 -5.26 0.19
N ARG A 108 7.19 -4.30 0.39
CA ARG A 108 6.67 -3.94 1.71
C ARG A 108 5.98 -5.12 2.38
N VAL A 109 5.02 -5.77 1.73
CA VAL A 109 4.32 -6.94 2.29
C VAL A 109 5.26 -8.14 2.48
N ALA A 110 6.24 -8.32 1.59
CA ALA A 110 7.28 -9.34 1.74
C ALA A 110 8.12 -9.11 3.02
N SER A 111 8.49 -7.86 3.31
CA SER A 111 9.22 -7.50 4.52
C SER A 111 8.43 -7.80 5.80
N LEU A 112 7.12 -7.51 5.83
CA LEU A 112 6.25 -7.83 6.96
C LEU A 112 6.07 -9.34 7.14
N LYS A 113 5.94 -10.08 6.05
CA LYS A 113 5.92 -11.55 6.07
C LYS A 113 7.23 -12.12 6.60
N MET A 114 8.36 -11.52 6.24
CA MET A 114 9.67 -11.92 6.75
C MET A 114 9.74 -11.68 8.27
N LEU A 115 9.36 -10.48 8.74
CA LEU A 115 9.32 -10.16 10.18
C LEU A 115 8.40 -11.12 10.96
N TYR A 116 7.20 -11.37 10.46
CA TYR A 116 6.29 -12.38 11.03
C TYR A 116 6.95 -13.76 11.14
N SER A 117 7.65 -14.19 10.09
CA SER A 117 8.31 -15.50 10.08
C SER A 117 9.53 -15.60 11.00
N ILE A 118 10.24 -14.48 11.23
CA ILE A 118 11.33 -14.40 12.21
C ILE A 118 10.78 -14.59 13.62
N ILE A 119 9.68 -13.91 13.95
CA ILE A 119 9.10 -13.88 15.30
C ILE A 119 8.41 -15.22 15.65
N TYR A 120 7.69 -15.83 14.69
CA TYR A 120 6.77 -16.94 14.97
C TYR A 120 7.12 -18.30 14.35
N ASN A 121 7.93 -18.37 13.28
CA ASN A 121 8.07 -19.60 12.47
C ASN A 121 9.47 -20.21 12.45
N ASP A 122 10.39 -19.75 13.30
CA ASP A 122 11.75 -20.29 13.47
C ASP A 122 12.58 -20.47 12.17
N ARG A 123 12.21 -19.75 11.11
CA ARG A 123 12.90 -19.86 9.80
C ARG A 123 14.23 -19.10 9.77
N TYR A 124 14.45 -18.23 10.74
CA TYR A 124 15.52 -17.24 10.75
C TYR A 124 16.15 -17.10 12.15
N PRO A 125 16.89 -18.12 12.63
CA PRO A 125 17.34 -18.21 14.02
C PRO A 125 18.29 -17.05 14.42
N ILE A 126 19.12 -16.55 13.50
CA ILE A 126 20.04 -15.43 13.77
C ILE A 126 19.28 -14.14 14.08
N TYR A 127 18.24 -13.83 13.30
CA TYR A 127 17.44 -12.62 13.48
C TYR A 127 16.53 -12.69 14.71
N ARG A 128 16.17 -13.90 15.14
CA ARG A 128 15.37 -14.14 16.35
C ARG A 128 16.06 -13.61 17.62
N PHE A 129 17.38 -13.58 17.65
CA PHE A 129 18.14 -12.99 18.74
C PHE A 129 17.87 -11.48 18.91
N ILE A 130 17.65 -10.78 17.79
CA ILE A 130 17.42 -9.32 17.77
C ILE A 130 15.94 -9.01 18.01
N PHE A 131 15.05 -9.73 17.31
CA PHE A 131 13.62 -9.44 17.27
C PHE A 131 12.80 -10.17 18.34
N GLY A 132 13.42 -11.10 19.08
CA GLY A 132 12.76 -11.91 20.08
C GLY A 132 12.06 -13.13 19.49
N ASN A 133 11.62 -13.99 20.41
CA ASN A 133 10.94 -15.25 20.09
C ASN A 133 9.54 -15.26 20.73
N CYS A 134 8.50 -15.21 19.89
CA CYS A 134 7.11 -15.31 20.34
C CYS A 134 6.41 -16.58 19.81
N SER A 135 7.16 -17.62 19.42
CA SER A 135 6.58 -18.85 18.87
C SER A 135 5.61 -19.58 19.81
N HIS A 136 5.68 -19.30 21.12
CA HIS A 136 4.81 -19.87 22.15
C HIS A 136 3.44 -19.17 22.25
N LYS A 137 3.29 -17.98 21.66
CA LYS A 137 2.08 -17.17 21.70
C LYS A 137 1.13 -17.52 20.54
N GLU A 138 0.44 -18.66 20.65
CA GLU A 138 -0.38 -19.19 19.55
C GLU A 138 -1.57 -18.29 19.19
N ALA A 139 -2.22 -17.68 20.19
CA ALA A 139 -3.37 -16.80 19.97
C ALA A 139 -2.98 -15.52 19.24
N GLU A 140 -1.89 -14.87 19.68
CA GLU A 140 -1.31 -13.68 19.06
C GLU A 140 -0.82 -13.98 17.64
N LYS A 141 -0.15 -15.13 17.46
CA LYS A 141 0.30 -15.61 16.16
C LYS A 141 -0.85 -15.73 15.18
N LEU A 142 -1.95 -16.36 15.59
CA LEU A 142 -3.13 -16.56 14.74
C LEU A 142 -3.79 -15.22 14.39
N TYR A 143 -3.88 -14.30 15.35
CA TYR A 143 -4.45 -12.98 15.14
C TYR A 143 -3.66 -12.17 14.11
N ILE A 144 -2.34 -12.05 14.30
CA ILE A 144 -1.47 -11.32 13.39
C ILE A 144 -1.41 -12.00 12.03
N GLU A 145 -1.44 -13.34 11.98
CA GLU A 145 -1.50 -14.08 10.72
C GLU A 145 -2.78 -13.75 9.94
N LYS A 146 -3.93 -13.68 10.61
CA LYS A 146 -5.20 -13.29 9.98
C LYS A 146 -5.11 -11.89 9.37
N LYS A 147 -4.58 -10.91 10.12
CA LYS A 147 -4.39 -9.53 9.64
C LYS A 147 -3.40 -9.47 8.46
N LEU A 148 -2.29 -10.19 8.54
CA LEU A 148 -1.31 -10.28 7.47
C LEU A 148 -1.87 -10.95 6.21
N ASN A 149 -2.72 -11.97 6.36
CA ASN A 149 -3.36 -12.64 5.23
C ASN A 149 -4.42 -11.75 4.57
N TYR A 150 -5.13 -10.94 5.36
CA TYR A 150 -6.01 -9.91 4.81
C TYR A 150 -5.22 -8.88 3.98
N LEU A 151 -4.12 -8.33 4.51
CA LEU A 151 -3.23 -7.43 3.76
C LEU A 151 -2.72 -8.05 2.44
N LYS A 152 -2.32 -9.32 2.46
CA LYS A 152 -1.92 -10.05 1.23
C LYS A 152 -3.08 -10.18 0.24
N SER A 153 -4.30 -10.41 0.73
CA SER A 153 -5.50 -10.48 -0.10
C SER A 153 -5.78 -9.14 -0.77
N VAL A 154 -5.75 -8.05 0.00
CA VAL A 154 -5.87 -6.67 -0.51
C VAL A 154 -4.82 -6.40 -1.60
N LEU A 155 -3.55 -6.69 -1.33
CA LEU A 155 -2.46 -6.52 -2.31
C LEU A 155 -2.69 -7.35 -3.58
N PHE A 156 -3.15 -8.59 -3.45
CA PHE A 156 -3.44 -9.45 -4.60
C PHE A 156 -4.52 -8.84 -5.50
N TRP A 157 -5.62 -8.36 -4.92
CA TRP A 157 -6.71 -7.77 -5.67
C TRP A 157 -6.36 -6.40 -6.24
N ALA A 158 -5.58 -5.59 -5.52
CA ALA A 158 -5.02 -4.35 -6.03
C ALA A 158 -4.16 -4.61 -7.29
N ALA A 159 -3.21 -5.54 -7.22
CA ALA A 159 -2.36 -5.88 -8.36
C ALA A 159 -3.14 -6.48 -9.54
N ARG A 160 -4.22 -7.23 -9.27
CA ARG A 160 -5.10 -7.75 -10.34
C ARG A 160 -5.90 -6.64 -11.01
N THR A 161 -6.35 -5.67 -10.23
CA THR A 161 -7.09 -4.50 -10.70
C THR A 161 -6.18 -3.61 -11.56
N GLU A 162 -4.95 -3.34 -11.12
CA GLU A 162 -3.93 -2.61 -11.90
C GLU A 162 -3.74 -3.24 -13.28
N ARG A 163 -3.59 -4.57 -13.35
CA ARG A 163 -3.39 -5.27 -14.64
C ARG A 163 -4.58 -5.06 -15.59
N ARG A 164 -5.81 -5.05 -15.05
CA ARG A 164 -7.01 -4.78 -15.84
C ARG A 164 -7.06 -3.35 -16.30
N PHE A 165 -6.77 -2.41 -15.42
CA PHE A 165 -6.63 -0.99 -15.74
C PHE A 165 -5.61 -0.78 -16.88
N THR A 166 -4.40 -1.31 -16.74
CA THR A 166 -3.34 -1.23 -17.75
C THR A 166 -3.79 -1.81 -19.10
N THR A 167 -4.60 -2.87 -19.10
CA THR A 167 -5.18 -3.43 -20.33
C THR A 167 -6.16 -2.47 -21.00
N ILE A 168 -7.05 -1.84 -20.22
CA ILE A 168 -8.01 -0.83 -20.72
C ILE A 168 -7.26 0.38 -21.27
N VAL A 169 -6.23 0.86 -20.58
CA VAL A 169 -5.41 2.00 -21.03
C VAL A 169 -4.68 1.68 -22.33
N LYS A 170 -4.14 0.47 -22.48
CA LYS A 170 -3.53 0.01 -23.74
C LYS A 170 -4.56 -0.03 -24.87
N ALA A 171 -5.74 -0.58 -24.63
CA ALA A 171 -6.81 -0.61 -25.63
C ALA A 171 -7.21 0.82 -26.06
N ARG A 172 -7.33 1.74 -25.10
CA ARG A 172 -7.59 3.16 -25.37
C ARG A 172 -6.51 3.78 -26.25
N TYR A 173 -5.25 3.56 -25.89
CA TYR A 173 -4.12 4.10 -26.65
C TYR A 173 -4.10 3.59 -28.09
N THR A 174 -4.34 2.29 -28.29
CA THR A 174 -4.47 1.68 -29.62
C THR A 174 -5.62 2.32 -30.40
N VAL A 175 -6.80 2.41 -29.81
CA VAL A 175 -7.98 3.02 -30.45
C VAL A 175 -7.74 4.47 -30.86
N GLN A 176 -7.05 5.25 -30.03
CA GLN A 176 -6.75 6.65 -30.32
C GLN A 176 -5.81 6.85 -31.50
N ARG A 177 -4.89 5.91 -31.75
CA ARG A 177 -3.76 6.12 -32.67
C ARG A 177 -3.83 5.31 -33.95
N THR A 178 -4.40 4.11 -33.90
CA THR A 178 -4.30 3.14 -34.99
C THR A 178 -5.65 2.69 -35.53
N VAL A 179 -6.73 2.88 -34.79
CA VAL A 179 -8.06 2.36 -35.18
C VAL A 179 -8.95 3.50 -35.67
N TRP A 180 -9.09 3.58 -36.99
CA TRP A 180 -9.94 4.58 -37.65
C TRP A 180 -11.35 4.05 -37.95
N ASN A 181 -11.52 2.73 -38.01
CA ASN A 181 -12.81 2.09 -38.27
C ASN A 181 -13.70 2.13 -37.02
N ALA A 182 -14.92 2.67 -37.17
CA ALA A 182 -15.90 2.74 -36.09
C ALA A 182 -16.27 1.36 -35.51
N LEU A 183 -16.57 0.36 -36.34
CA LEU A 183 -16.95 -0.98 -35.88
C LEU A 183 -15.82 -1.66 -35.08
N GLU A 184 -14.57 -1.37 -35.45
CA GLU A 184 -13.41 -1.91 -34.73
C GLU A 184 -13.24 -1.23 -33.37
N ARG A 185 -13.39 0.10 -33.29
CA ARG A 185 -13.40 0.84 -32.01
C ARG A 185 -14.49 0.32 -31.06
N GLU A 186 -15.65 -0.02 -31.60
CA GLU A 186 -16.75 -0.63 -30.85
C GLU A 186 -16.36 -2.01 -30.27
N ARG A 187 -15.71 -2.88 -31.07
CA ARG A 187 -15.22 -4.18 -30.60
C ARG A 187 -14.24 -4.06 -29.44
N TYR A 188 -13.34 -3.07 -29.48
CA TYR A 188 -12.43 -2.81 -28.37
C TYR A 188 -13.17 -2.43 -27.08
N LEU A 189 -14.21 -1.59 -27.18
CA LEU A 189 -15.01 -1.22 -26.01
C LEU A 189 -15.77 -2.42 -25.44
N CYS A 190 -16.44 -3.22 -26.28
CA CYS A 190 -17.12 -4.43 -25.84
C CYS A 190 -16.16 -5.43 -25.19
N ALA A 191 -14.97 -5.65 -25.77
CA ALA A 191 -13.97 -6.52 -25.17
C ALA A 191 -13.47 -6.01 -23.81
N CYS A 192 -13.31 -4.70 -23.64
CA CYS A 192 -12.95 -4.11 -22.34
C CYS A 192 -14.08 -4.30 -21.33
N VAL A 193 -15.33 -4.13 -21.75
CA VAL A 193 -16.53 -4.35 -20.93
C VAL A 193 -16.58 -5.81 -20.44
N GLU A 194 -16.51 -6.77 -21.35
CA GLU A 194 -16.52 -8.21 -21.02
C GLU A 194 -15.34 -8.61 -20.10
N ALA A 195 -14.16 -8.01 -20.31
CA ALA A 195 -13.00 -8.24 -19.46
C ALA A 195 -13.21 -7.74 -18.02
N VAL A 196 -13.94 -6.63 -17.83
CA VAL A 196 -14.29 -6.13 -16.49
C VAL A 196 -15.42 -6.96 -15.87
N ASP A 197 -16.42 -7.39 -16.64
CA ASP A 197 -17.51 -8.26 -16.14
C ASP A 197 -16.97 -9.59 -15.63
N SER A 198 -16.17 -10.28 -16.45
CA SER A 198 -15.51 -11.54 -16.06
C SER A 198 -14.48 -11.38 -14.93
N PHE A 199 -14.02 -10.16 -14.68
CA PHE A 199 -13.20 -9.85 -13.51
C PHE A 199 -14.07 -9.64 -12.27
N ALA A 200 -15.17 -8.89 -12.38
CA ALA A 200 -16.10 -8.63 -11.29
C ALA A 200 -16.68 -9.91 -10.65
N GLU A 201 -16.94 -10.93 -11.45
CA GLU A 201 -17.37 -12.26 -10.98
C GLU A 201 -16.34 -12.95 -10.06
N LYS A 202 -15.05 -12.64 -10.23
CA LYS A 202 -13.95 -13.25 -9.47
C LYS A 202 -13.61 -12.47 -8.21
N VAL A 203 -13.92 -11.17 -8.19
CA VAL A 203 -13.58 -10.28 -7.08
C VAL A 203 -14.53 -10.56 -5.90
N PRO A 204 -14.01 -10.81 -4.69
CA PRO A 204 -14.80 -10.92 -3.47
C PRO A 204 -15.64 -9.67 -3.25
N GLU A 205 -16.84 -9.83 -2.70
CA GLU A 205 -17.79 -8.73 -2.52
C GLU A 205 -17.19 -7.53 -1.78
N GLU A 206 -16.36 -7.79 -0.76
CA GLU A 206 -15.68 -6.77 0.05
C GLU A 206 -14.78 -5.83 -0.78
N PHE A 207 -14.18 -6.33 -1.87
CA PHE A 207 -13.30 -5.53 -2.73
C PHE A 207 -13.97 -5.08 -4.03
N ARG A 208 -15.20 -5.55 -4.29
CA ARG A 208 -15.87 -5.38 -5.58
C ARG A 208 -16.14 -3.91 -5.87
N GLU A 209 -16.68 -3.17 -4.91
CA GLU A 209 -17.00 -1.75 -5.08
C GLU A 209 -15.77 -0.95 -5.49
N LYS A 210 -14.65 -1.13 -4.78
CA LYS A 210 -13.39 -0.45 -5.09
C LYS A 210 -12.79 -0.91 -6.42
N ALA A 211 -12.59 -2.22 -6.59
CA ALA A 211 -11.92 -2.77 -7.76
C ALA A 211 -12.70 -2.51 -9.06
N VAL A 212 -14.01 -2.76 -9.05
CA VAL A 212 -14.86 -2.60 -10.23
C VAL A 212 -15.18 -1.13 -10.46
N GLY A 213 -15.48 -0.36 -9.40
CA GLY A 213 -15.77 1.07 -9.52
C GLY A 213 -14.61 1.86 -10.12
N GLU A 214 -13.37 1.57 -9.74
CA GLU A 214 -12.20 2.19 -10.37
C GLU A 214 -12.08 1.82 -11.86
N LEU A 215 -12.35 0.56 -12.24
CA LEU A 215 -12.30 0.12 -13.64
C LEU A 215 -13.43 0.71 -14.49
N GLU A 216 -14.63 0.85 -13.92
CA GLU A 216 -15.79 1.44 -14.59
C GLU A 216 -15.53 2.90 -14.98
N LEU A 217 -14.89 3.68 -14.11
CA LEU A 217 -14.47 5.05 -14.42
C LEU A 217 -13.53 5.08 -15.64
N HIS A 218 -12.63 4.10 -15.76
CA HIS A 218 -11.75 3.99 -16.93
C HIS A 218 -12.47 3.49 -18.19
N LEU A 219 -13.50 2.65 -18.05
CA LEU A 219 -14.34 2.28 -19.17
C LEU A 219 -15.19 3.46 -19.68
N VAL A 220 -15.69 4.32 -18.80
CA VAL A 220 -16.39 5.56 -19.20
C VAL A 220 -15.46 6.46 -20.02
N ASN A 221 -14.20 6.59 -19.58
CA ASN A 221 -13.18 7.31 -20.32
C ASN A 221 -12.88 6.67 -21.68
N MET A 222 -12.87 5.32 -21.77
CA MET A 222 -12.72 4.60 -23.04
C MET A 222 -13.90 4.87 -23.98
N ARG A 223 -15.14 4.89 -23.48
CA ARG A 223 -16.35 5.17 -24.26
C ARG A 223 -16.30 6.52 -24.97
N HIS A 224 -15.68 7.54 -24.38
CA HIS A 224 -15.54 8.85 -25.03
C HIS A 224 -14.85 8.76 -26.41
N TRP A 225 -13.91 7.81 -26.58
CA TRP A 225 -13.17 7.61 -27.82
C TRP A 225 -13.91 6.77 -28.87
N VAL A 226 -15.10 6.28 -28.51
CA VAL A 226 -15.97 5.44 -29.35
C VAL A 226 -17.26 6.23 -29.65
N TYR A 227 -17.09 7.49 -30.08
CA TYR A 227 -18.20 8.43 -30.24
C TYR A 227 -19.09 8.11 -31.47
N ASP A 228 -18.51 7.50 -32.50
CA ASP A 228 -19.17 7.17 -33.78
C ASP A 228 -20.00 5.87 -33.76
N CYS A 229 -20.07 5.16 -32.62
CA CYS A 229 -20.64 3.81 -32.56
C CYS A 229 -21.88 3.76 -31.64
N PRO A 230 -23.11 3.81 -32.20
CA PRO A 230 -24.33 3.88 -31.40
C PRO A 230 -24.65 2.57 -30.65
N ASN A 231 -24.23 1.41 -31.17
CA ASN A 231 -24.55 0.11 -30.58
C ASN A 231 -23.71 -0.18 -29.32
N GLY A 232 -22.39 0.02 -29.37
CA GLY A 232 -21.51 -0.14 -28.21
C GLY A 232 -21.84 0.83 -27.09
N LYS A 233 -22.28 2.05 -27.43
CA LYS A 233 -22.82 3.00 -26.44
C LYS A 233 -24.05 2.43 -25.76
N ARG A 234 -25.03 1.85 -26.47
CA ARG A 234 -26.24 1.25 -25.87
C ARG A 234 -25.93 0.09 -24.94
N THR A 235 -25.01 -0.80 -25.32
CA THR A 235 -24.57 -1.92 -24.48
C THR A 235 -23.90 -1.42 -23.21
N PHE A 236 -23.10 -0.36 -23.32
CA PHE A 236 -22.47 0.29 -22.19
C PHE A 236 -23.46 1.03 -21.27
N THR A 237 -24.43 1.76 -21.82
CA THR A 237 -25.44 2.46 -21.00
C THR A 237 -26.33 1.49 -20.24
N ARG A 238 -26.58 0.28 -20.76
CA ARG A 238 -27.34 -0.76 -20.04
C ARG A 238 -26.60 -1.37 -18.86
N ARG A 239 -25.26 -1.30 -18.85
CA ARG A 239 -24.44 -1.85 -17.78
C ARG A 239 -24.22 -0.86 -16.64
N LEU A 240 -24.13 0.42 -16.96
CA LEU A 240 -23.94 1.50 -15.97
C LEU A 240 -25.25 2.10 -15.41
N ALA A 241 -26.41 1.68 -15.93
CA ALA A 241 -27.74 2.10 -15.47
C ALA A 241 -28.33 1.03 -14.55
#